data_AF-A0A4Q1KEV3-F1
#
_entry.id   AF-A0A4Q1KEV3-F1
#
_cell.length_a   1.000
_cell.length_b   1.000
_cell.length_c   1.000
_cell.angle_alpha   90.00
_cell.angle_beta   90.00
_cell.angle_gamma   90.00
#
_symmetry.space_group_name_H-M   'P 1'
#
loop_
_entity.id
_entity.type
_entity.pdbx_description
1 polymer ?
#
loop_
_entity_poly.entity_id
_entity_poly.type
_entity_poly.pdbx_seq_one_letter_code
_entity_poly.pdbx_strand_id
1 'polypeptide(L)' 'MLLEIEETITLLESGTGKRVTRRVVATGLLARIARSWLSRQLEGYLHDGDNGLKISASRLPAARSGGFARTKKRKR' A
#
# COMPACT_ATOMS: atom_id res chain seq x y z
N MET A 1 3.63 -28.54 -6.05
CA MET A 1 4.22 -27.19 -5.88
C MET A 1 4.70 -27.01 -4.45
N LEU A 2 5.91 -26.47 -4.26
CA LEU A 2 6.57 -26.41 -2.94
C LEU A 2 6.06 -25.25 -2.07
N LEU A 3 6.06 -24.02 -2.60
CA LEU A 3 5.49 -22.82 -1.98
C LEU A 3 5.12 -21.82 -3.09
N GLU A 4 3.97 -21.17 -2.95
CA GLU A 4 3.57 -20.01 -3.74
C GLU A 4 3.06 -18.95 -2.79
N ILE A 5 3.37 -17.69 -3.09
CA ILE A 5 2.92 -16.53 -2.32
C ILE A 5 2.33 -15.54 -3.31
N GLU A 6 1.05 -15.25 -3.15
CA GLU A 6 0.33 -14.24 -3.90
C GLU A 6 0.13 -13.01 -3.00
N GLU A 7 0.60 -11.85 -3.46
CA GLU A 7 0.33 -10.56 -2.81
C GLU A 7 -0.61 -9.73 -3.68
N THR A 8 -1.70 -9.28 -3.08
CA THR A 8 -2.62 -8.32 -3.67
C THR A 8 -2.58 -7.03 -2.88
N ILE A 9 -2.27 -5.92 -3.57
CA ILE A 9 -2.31 -4.56 -3.02
C ILE A 9 -3.44 -3.81 -3.70
N THR A 10 -4.42 -3.35 -2.92
CA THR A 10 -5.54 -2.54 -3.42
C THR A 10 -5.48 -1.14 -2.84
N LEU A 11 -5.42 -0.14 -3.71
CA LEU A 11 -5.53 1.27 -3.38
C LEU A 11 -6.95 1.75 -3.70
N LEU A 12 -7.67 2.19 -2.67
CA LEU A 12 -8.99 2.79 -2.80
C LEU A 12 -8.89 4.28 -2.50
N GLU A 13 -9.23 5.10 -3.48
CA GLU A 13 -9.35 6.54 -3.29
C GLU A 13 -10.82 6.88 -3.02
N SER A 14 -11.07 7.57 -1.92
CA SER A 14 -12.39 8.06 -1.52
C SER A 14 -12.34 9.56 -1.33
N GLY A 15 -13.49 10.24 -1.35
CA GLY A 15 -13.58 11.68 -1.09
C GLY A 15 -13.04 12.10 0.29
N THR A 16 -12.88 11.16 1.23
CA THR A 16 -12.34 11.37 2.57
C THR A 16 -10.86 11.00 2.71
N GLY A 17 -10.22 10.46 1.66
CA GLY A 17 -8.80 10.08 1.68
C GLY A 17 -8.51 8.77 0.94
N LYS A 18 -7.24 8.33 1.01
CA LYS A 18 -6.76 7.10 0.39
C LYS A 18 -6.68 5.98 1.42
N ARG A 19 -7.26 4.82 1.11
CA ARG A 19 -7.14 3.60 1.89
C ARG A 19 -6.33 2.58 1.10
N VAL A 20 -5.32 2.01 1.74
CA VAL A 20 -4.54 0.91 1.18
C VAL A 20 -4.90 -0.35 1.93
N THR A 21 -5.15 -1.43 1.20
CA THR A 21 -5.39 -2.76 1.75
C THR A 21 -4.41 -3.73 1.09
N ARG A 22 -3.77 -4.56 1.90
CA ARG A 22 -2.84 -5.59 1.45
C ARG A 22 -3.34 -6.95 1.90
N ARG A 23 -3.23 -7.93 1.01
CA ARG A 23 -3.55 -9.31 1.30
C ARG A 23 -2.44 -10.19 0.77
N VAL A 24 -1.94 -11.08 1.60
CA VAL A 24 -0.97 -12.10 1.20
C VAL A 24 -1.58 -13.47 1.43
N VAL A 25 -1.50 -14.33 0.42
CA VAL A 25 -1.96 -15.70 0.46
C VAL A 25 -0.78 -16.61 0.15
N ALA A 26 -0.52 -17.59 1.01
CA ALA A 26 0.50 -18.60 0.75
C ALA A 26 -0.14 -19.97 0.53
N THR A 27 0.24 -20.66 -0.54
CA THR A 27 -0.27 -21.97 -0.93
C THR A 27 0.90 -22.95 -1.15
N GLY A 28 0.59 -24.25 -1.24
CA GLY A 28 1.60 -25.30 -1.42
C GLY A 28 1.97 -26.06 -0.14
N LEU A 29 2.89 -27.01 -0.28
CA LEU A 29 3.27 -27.94 0.79
C LEU A 29 3.89 -27.21 1.98
N LEU A 30 4.83 -26.28 1.74
CA LEU A 30 5.49 -25.53 2.81
C LEU A 30 4.53 -24.62 3.58
N ALA A 31 3.55 -24.01 2.89
CA ALA A 31 2.52 -23.20 3.55
C ALA A 31 1.68 -24.01 4.54
N ARG A 32 1.48 -25.31 4.27
CA ARG A 32 0.75 -26.23 5.17
C ARG A 32 1.61 -26.67 6.35
N ILE A 33 2.82 -27.19 6.09
CA ILE A 33 3.65 -27.79 7.15
C ILE A 33 4.28 -26.74 8.07
N ALA A 34 4.56 -25.54 7.54
CA ALA A 34 5.16 -24.43 8.29
C ALA A 34 4.16 -23.30 8.58
N ARG A 35 2.85 -23.58 8.59
CA ARG A 35 1.78 -22.56 8.67
C ARG A 35 2.01 -21.53 9.77
N SER A 36 2.32 -21.95 11.00
CA SER A 36 2.47 -21.03 12.15
C SER A 36 3.75 -20.19 12.08
N TRP A 37 4.81 -20.71 11.47
CA TRP A 37 6.03 -19.93 11.22
C TRP A 37 5.78 -18.93 10.10
N LEU A 38 5.23 -19.39 8.97
CA LEU A 38 4.97 -18.57 7.80
C LEU A 38 3.97 -17.45 8.09
N SER A 39 2.92 -17.73 8.87
CA SER A 39 1.93 -16.70 9.26
C SER A 39 2.59 -15.56 10.03
N ARG A 40 3.48 -15.86 10.99
CA ARG A 40 4.21 -14.84 11.75
C ARG A 40 5.16 -14.02 10.88
N GLN A 41 5.84 -14.66 9.93
CA GLN A 41 6.72 -13.96 9.00
C GLN A 41 5.94 -13.02 8.08
N LEU A 42 4.81 -13.48 7.54
CA LEU A 42 3.97 -12.68 6.66
C LEU A 42 3.29 -11.53 7.40
N GLU A 43 2.88 -11.75 8.65
CA GLU A 43 2.32 -10.69 9.50
C GLU A 43 3.37 -9.61 9.80
N GLY A 44 4.60 -9.98 10.15
CA GLY A 44 5.70 -9.04 10.34
C GLY A 44 6.01 -8.25 9.07
N TYR A 45 6.11 -8.94 7.93
CA TYR A 45 6.30 -8.32 6.61
C TYR A 45 5.22 -7.28 6.29
N LEU A 46 3.95 -7.62 6.51
CA LEU A 46 2.83 -6.70 6.28
C LEU A 46 2.87 -5.50 7.22
N HIS A 47 3.18 -5.73 8.49
CA HIS A 47 3.30 -4.67 9.49
C HIS A 47 4.40 -3.66 9.14
N ASP A 48 5.59 -4.14 8.81
CA ASP A 48 6.73 -3.31 8.43
C ASP A 48 6.44 -2.55 7.13
N GLY A 49 5.81 -3.22 6.17
CA GLY A 49 5.38 -2.62 4.90
C GLY A 49 4.37 -1.49 5.11
N ASP A 50 3.39 -1.66 5.99
CA ASP A 50 2.38 -0.64 6.31
C ASP A 50 2.99 0.54 7.07
N ASN A 51 3.92 0.29 7.98
CA ASN A 51 4.67 1.33 8.68
C ASN A 51 5.52 2.17 7.71
N GLY A 52 6.25 1.50 6.80
CA GLY A 52 7.02 2.16 5.74
C GLY A 52 6.14 3.03 4.82
N LEU A 53 4.94 2.54 4.48
CA LEU A 53 3.99 3.28 3.66
C LEU A 53 3.46 4.53 4.38
N LYS A 54 3.12 4.43 5.67
CA LYS A 54 2.68 5.57 6.49
C LYS A 54 3.76 6.64 6.61
N ILE A 55 5.01 6.23 6.87
CA ILE A 55 6.16 7.14 6.98
C ILE A 55 6.41 7.83 5.63
N SER A 56 6.30 7.10 4.52
CA SER A 56 6.49 7.67 3.19
C SER A 56 5.37 8.64 2.82
N ALA A 57 4.12 8.30 3.17
CA ALA A 57 2.96 9.17 2.95
C ALA A 57 3.01 10.46 3.79
N SER A 58 3.51 10.42 5.02
CA SER A 58 3.65 11.61 5.88
C SER A 58 4.81 12.52 5.48
N ARG A 59 5.82 11.98 4.77
CA ARG A 59 6.96 12.76 4.23
C ARG A 59 6.66 13.40 2.88
N LEU A 60 5.62 12.95 2.17
CA LEU A 60 5.19 13.61 0.94
C LEU A 60 4.56 14.96 1.31
N PRO A 61 5.04 16.09 0.76
CA PRO A 61 4.37 17.36 0.96
C PRO A 61 2.94 17.22 0.45
N ALA A 62 1.96 17.64 1.27
CA ALA A 62 0.55 17.66 0.90
C ALA A 62 0.44 18.23 -0.50
N ALA A 63 0.03 17.39 -1.47
CA ALA A 63 -0.11 17.81 -2.85
C ALA A 63 -1.04 19.03 -2.83
N ARG A 64 -0.45 20.20 -3.11
CA ARG A 64 -1.18 21.47 -3.19
C ARG A 64 -2.32 21.22 -4.15
N SER A 65 -3.54 21.21 -3.62
CA SER A 65 -4.75 21.20 -4.42
C SER A 65 -4.58 22.27 -5.48
N GLY A 66 -4.62 21.84 -6.74
CA GLY A 66 -4.46 22.70 -7.91
C GLY A 66 -5.58 23.74 -7.94
N GLY A 67 -5.37 24.86 -7.26
CA GLY A 67 -6.01 26.10 -7.60
C GLY A 67 -5.54 26.44 -9.00
N PHE A 68 -6.39 26.18 -9.99
CA PHE A 68 -6.29 26.71 -11.33
C PHE A 68 -6.18 28.24 -11.25
N ALA A 69 -4.96 28.76 -11.10
CA ALA A 69 -4.66 30.15 -11.38
C ALA A 69 -4.69 30.28 -12.89
N ARG A 70 -5.91 30.40 -13.43
CA ARG A 70 -6.20 30.90 -14.77
C ARG A 70 -5.60 32.30 -14.83
N THR A 71 -4.33 32.40 -15.20
CA THR A 71 -3.66 33.66 -15.49
C THR A 71 -4.39 34.26 -16.69
N LYS A 72 -5.31 35.19 -16.39
CA LYS A 72 -5.96 36.00 -17.41
C LYS A 72 -4.86 36.72 -18.18
N LYS A 73 -4.83 36.50 -19.50
CA LYS A 73 -4.18 37.36 -20.48
C LYS A 73 -4.33 38.82 -20.06
N ARG A 74 -3.23 39.55 -19.92
CA ARG A 74 -3.26 41.01 -20.04
C ARG A 74 -2.21 41.42 -21.06
N LYS A 75 -2.70 41.68 -22.28
CA LYS A 75 -2.00 42.34 -23.37
C LYS A 75 -1.94 43.83 -23.00
N ARG A 76 -0.75 44.39 -22.87
CA ARG A 76 -0.49 45.83 -23.01
C ARG A 76 0.75 45.98 -23.86
#